data_AF-A0A6G1A5W3-F1
#
_entry.id   AF-A0A6G1A5W3-F1
#
_cell.length_a   1.000
_cell.length_b   1.000
_cell.length_c   1.000
_cell.angle_alpha   90.00
_cell.angle_beta   90.00
_cell.angle_gamma   90.00
#
_symmetry.space_group_name_H-M   'P 1'
#
loop_
_entity.id
_entity.type
_entity.pdbx_description
1 polymer ?
#
loop_
_entity_poly.entity_id
_entity_poly.type
_entity_poly.pdbx_seq_one_letter_code
_entity_poly.pdbx_strand_id
1 'polypeptide(L)'
;RVTSCDWTSRAVEPSAISKPSCEPVWRGLCMEARSWAPRRQRCPPGIMLLAFASVLSCLLISSQARVYSRCELARALQDFGMEGYRGYSMADWVCLAYFTSGFNTAAVDHEADGSTNNGIFQINSRKWCKILSPDVPNRCQMYCSDLLNPNLKDTVICAMKIAQQPQGLASW
;
A
#
# COMPACT_ATOMS: atom_id res chain seq x y z
N ARG A 1 25.40 -18.72 -18.90
CA ARG A 1 26.20 -17.64 -19.54
C ARG A 1 25.20 -16.58 -19.96
N VAL A 2 25.28 -15.39 -19.37
CA VAL A 2 24.39 -14.25 -19.60
C VAL A 2 24.49 -13.78 -21.05
N THR A 3 23.37 -13.41 -21.68
CA THR A 3 23.21 -12.30 -22.64
C THR A 3 21.71 -12.06 -22.82
N SER A 4 21.16 -11.02 -22.19
CA SER A 4 21.00 -9.66 -22.74
C SER A 4 19.70 -9.53 -23.55
N CYS A 5 18.71 -8.86 -22.97
CA CYS A 5 17.63 -8.25 -23.72
C CYS A 5 18.20 -7.03 -24.43
N ASP A 6 18.25 -7.06 -25.76
CA ASP A 6 18.63 -5.91 -26.57
C ASP A 6 17.38 -5.30 -27.22
N TRP A 7 17.25 -3.99 -27.05
CA TRP A 7 16.17 -3.18 -27.62
C TRP A 7 16.55 -2.81 -29.05
N THR A 8 15.80 -3.28 -30.04
CA THR A 8 15.77 -2.64 -31.35
C THR A 8 14.35 -2.36 -31.78
N SER A 9 13.97 -1.09 -31.64
CA SER A 9 12.79 -0.50 -32.25
C SER A 9 12.89 -0.61 -33.77
N ARG A 10 11.90 -1.24 -34.40
CA ARG A 10 11.62 -0.98 -35.82
C ARG A 10 10.10 -1.02 -36.03
N ALA A 11 9.56 0.17 -36.29
CA ALA A 11 8.19 0.36 -36.72
C ALA A 11 7.96 -0.36 -38.06
N VAL A 12 6.86 -1.09 -38.16
CA VAL A 12 6.31 -1.58 -39.42
C VAL A 12 4.80 -1.34 -39.39
N GLU A 13 4.31 -0.64 -40.40
CA GLU A 13 2.91 -0.30 -40.65
C GLU A 13 2.05 -1.57 -40.84
N PRO A 14 0.85 -1.66 -40.26
CA PRO A 14 -0.13 -2.66 -40.63
C PRO A 14 -1.07 -2.10 -41.72
N SER A 15 -0.71 -2.37 -42.96
CA SER A 15 -1.65 -2.37 -44.09
C SER A 15 -2.50 -3.64 -44.06
N ALA A 16 -3.81 -3.44 -44.15
CA ALA A 16 -4.82 -4.41 -44.59
C ALA A 16 -5.04 -5.69 -43.75
N ILE A 17 -5.91 -5.59 -42.74
CA ILE A 17 -6.76 -6.73 -42.34
C ILE A 17 -8.11 -6.55 -43.02
N SER A 18 -8.44 -7.50 -43.89
CA SER A 18 -9.73 -7.67 -44.54
C SER A 18 -10.86 -7.80 -43.51
N LYS A 19 -11.95 -7.04 -43.71
CA LYS A 19 -13.18 -7.16 -42.90
C LYS A 19 -13.91 -8.46 -43.25
N PRO A 20 -14.56 -9.12 -42.27
CA PRO A 20 -15.37 -10.30 -42.52
C PRO A 20 -16.66 -9.94 -43.27
N SER A 21 -17.06 -10.84 -44.16
CA SER A 21 -18.32 -10.84 -44.90
C SER A 21 -19.52 -10.90 -43.94
N CYS A 22 -20.54 -10.08 -44.17
CA CYS A 22 -21.81 -10.15 -43.45
C CYS A 22 -22.77 -11.15 -44.12
N GLU A 23 -23.21 -12.15 -43.34
CA GLU A 23 -24.28 -13.11 -43.68
C GLU A 23 -25.61 -12.41 -44.06
N PRO A 24 -26.44 -12.99 -44.95
CA PRO A 24 -27.58 -12.31 -45.56
C PRO A 24 -28.79 -12.09 -44.63
N VAL A 25 -28.74 -12.57 -43.39
CA VAL A 25 -29.86 -12.51 -42.41
C VAL A 25 -30.03 -11.14 -41.76
N TRP A 26 -29.03 -10.26 -41.80
CA TRP A 26 -29.05 -8.99 -41.04
C TRP A 26 -29.39 -7.74 -41.87
N ARG A 27 -29.94 -7.88 -43.08
CA ARG A 27 -30.26 -6.73 -43.97
C ARG A 27 -31.36 -5.78 -43.46
N GLY A 28 -32.07 -6.11 -42.38
CA GLY A 28 -33.22 -5.33 -41.89
C GLY A 28 -33.00 -4.47 -40.64
N LEU A 29 -31.82 -4.51 -40.00
CA LEU A 29 -31.59 -3.86 -38.69
C LEU A 29 -30.46 -2.82 -38.69
N CYS A 30 -29.95 -2.43 -39.85
CA CYS A 30 -29.04 -1.28 -39.95
C CYS A 30 -29.85 0.01 -39.76
N MET A 31 -29.97 0.48 -38.51
CA MET A 31 -30.28 1.88 -38.25
C MET A 31 -29.14 2.73 -38.83
N GLU A 32 -29.53 3.69 -39.66
CA GLU A 32 -28.70 4.76 -40.22
C GLU A 32 -27.76 5.31 -39.14
N ALA A 33 -26.44 5.21 -39.36
CA ALA A 33 -25.46 5.86 -38.51
C ALA A 33 -25.65 7.39 -38.62
N ARG A 34 -26.42 7.97 -37.69
CA ARG A 34 -26.55 9.42 -37.57
C ARG A 34 -25.16 9.97 -37.29
N SER A 35 -24.70 10.86 -38.17
CA SER A 35 -23.46 11.60 -38.03
C SER A 35 -23.42 12.30 -36.67
N TRP A 36 -22.59 11.79 -35.77
CA TRP A 36 -22.33 12.44 -34.49
C TRP A 36 -21.32 13.56 -34.74
N ALA A 37 -21.82 14.74 -35.09
CA ALA A 37 -21.01 15.94 -34.99
C ALA A 37 -20.63 16.11 -33.50
N PRO A 38 -19.35 16.28 -33.15
CA PRO A 38 -18.96 16.49 -31.78
C PRO A 38 -19.47 17.87 -31.37
N ARG A 39 -20.61 17.93 -30.69
CA ARG A 39 -21.00 19.15 -29.99
C ARG A 39 -19.89 19.43 -28.98
N ARG A 40 -19.20 20.58 -29.14
CA ARG A 40 -18.41 21.18 -28.06
C ARG A 40 -19.38 21.60 -26.96
N GLN A 41 -19.83 20.65 -26.16
CA GLN A 41 -20.53 20.94 -24.92
C GLN A 41 -19.48 21.43 -23.93
N ARG A 42 -19.49 22.73 -23.65
CA ARG A 42 -18.80 23.27 -22.47
C ARG A 42 -19.46 22.61 -21.27
N CYS A 43 -18.72 21.75 -20.57
CA CYS A 43 -19.15 21.24 -19.28
C CYS A 43 -19.46 22.46 -18.39
N PRO A 44 -20.67 22.57 -17.81
CA PRO A 44 -20.96 23.64 -16.87
C PRO A 44 -19.94 23.58 -15.72
N PRO A 45 -19.43 24.73 -15.25
CA PRO A 45 -18.38 24.76 -14.22
C PRO A 45 -18.76 23.99 -12.95
N GLY A 46 -20.07 23.86 -12.68
CA GLY A 46 -20.59 23.06 -11.57
C GLY A 46 -20.31 21.55 -11.66
N ILE A 47 -20.31 20.95 -12.86
CA ILE A 47 -20.03 19.50 -13.00
C ILE A 47 -18.56 19.21 -12.74
N MET A 48 -17.65 20.09 -13.19
CA MET A 48 -16.23 19.96 -12.89
C MET A 48 -15.98 20.13 -11.39
N LEU A 49 -16.64 21.11 -10.74
CA LEU A 49 -16.50 21.34 -9.30
C LEU A 49 -16.97 20.13 -8.47
N LEU A 50 -18.09 19.51 -8.86
CA LEU A 50 -18.61 18.30 -8.20
C LEU A 50 -17.68 17.09 -8.40
N ALA A 51 -17.11 16.93 -9.60
CA ALA A 51 -16.14 15.88 -9.87
C ALA A 51 -14.82 16.09 -9.10
N PHE A 52 -14.34 17.34 -8.98
CA PHE A 52 -13.18 17.64 -8.15
C PHE A 52 -13.47 17.42 -6.67
N ALA A 53 -14.64 17.83 -6.18
CA ALA A 53 -15.05 17.60 -4.79
C ALA A 53 -15.19 16.11 -4.46
N SER A 54 -15.74 15.30 -5.37
CA SER A 54 -15.84 13.85 -5.17
C SER A 54 -14.47 13.17 -5.15
N VAL A 55 -13.55 13.56 -6.05
CA VAL A 55 -12.17 13.07 -6.03
C VAL A 55 -11.45 13.50 -4.75
N LEU A 56 -11.59 14.76 -4.31
CA LEU A 56 -10.99 15.25 -3.07
C LEU A 56 -11.52 14.49 -1.84
N SER A 57 -12.82 14.18 -1.81
CA SER A 57 -13.43 13.39 -0.74
C SER A 57 -12.94 11.94 -0.72
N CYS A 58 -12.68 11.32 -1.88
CA CYS A 58 -12.09 9.99 -1.97
C CYS A 58 -10.62 9.94 -1.52
N LEU A 59 -9.90 11.07 -1.58
CA LEU A 59 -8.51 11.17 -1.09
C LEU A 59 -8.43 11.28 0.43
N LEU A 60 -9.53 11.62 1.11
CA LEU A 60 -9.62 11.66 2.57
C LEU A 60 -9.94 10.26 3.13
N ILE A 61 -9.10 9.27 2.82
CA ILE A 61 -9.08 8.03 3.59
C ILE A 61 -8.48 8.40 4.95
N SER A 62 -9.34 8.73 5.91
CA SER A 62 -8.93 8.84 7.31
C SER A 62 -8.36 7.50 7.73
N SER A 63 -7.05 7.45 8.01
CA SER A 63 -6.45 6.29 8.67
C SER A 63 -7.02 6.25 10.08
N GLN A 64 -8.10 5.49 10.27
CA GLN A 64 -8.68 5.31 11.58
C GLN A 64 -7.65 4.58 12.45
N ALA A 65 -7.21 5.23 13.54
CA ALA A 65 -6.40 4.58 14.56
C ALA A 65 -7.15 3.35 15.09
N ARG A 66 -6.46 2.22 15.23
CA ARG A 66 -7.05 0.95 15.68
C ARG A 66 -6.33 0.44 16.91
N VAL A 67 -7.10 0.07 17.93
CA VAL A 67 -6.59 -0.70 19.08
C VAL A 67 -7.11 -2.12 18.91
N TYR A 68 -6.21 -3.07 18.74
CA TYR A 68 -6.58 -4.47 18.61
C TYR A 68 -6.95 -5.08 19.96
N SER A 69 -7.89 -6.03 19.96
CA SER A 69 -8.02 -6.96 21.09
C SER A 69 -6.94 -8.06 21.02
N ARG A 70 -6.60 -8.67 22.16
CA ARG A 70 -5.53 -9.68 22.24
C ARG A 70 -5.68 -10.82 21.20
N CYS A 71 -6.86 -11.43 21.13
CA CYS A 71 -7.11 -12.58 20.24
C CYS A 71 -7.30 -12.16 18.77
N GLU A 72 -7.69 -10.92 18.52
CA GLU A 72 -7.78 -10.36 17.17
C GLU A 72 -6.38 -10.06 16.62
N LEU A 73 -5.50 -9.50 17.44
CA LEU A 73 -4.10 -9.31 17.08
C LEU A 73 -3.42 -10.66 16.80
N ALA A 74 -3.58 -11.64 17.68
CA ALA A 74 -3.00 -12.97 17.50
C ALA A 74 -3.42 -13.60 16.15
N ARG A 75 -4.71 -13.50 15.78
CA ARG A 75 -5.20 -13.96 14.48
C ARG A 75 -4.58 -13.18 13.32
N ALA A 76 -4.55 -11.86 13.40
CA ALA A 76 -3.93 -11.04 12.36
C ALA A 76 -2.43 -11.38 12.16
N LEU A 77 -1.68 -11.56 13.25
CA LEU A 77 -0.27 -11.96 13.19
C LEU A 77 -0.07 -13.40 12.70
N GLN A 78 -1.01 -14.31 13.02
CA GLN A 78 -1.03 -15.66 12.49
C GLN A 78 -1.15 -15.66 10.96
N ASP A 79 -2.01 -14.80 10.40
CA ASP A 79 -2.21 -14.66 8.95
C ASP A 79 -0.93 -14.18 8.23
N PHE A 80 -0.05 -13.46 8.94
CA PHE A 80 1.28 -13.07 8.44
C PHE A 80 2.38 -14.11 8.69
N GLY A 81 2.08 -15.24 9.32
CA GLY A 81 3.06 -16.31 9.58
C GLY A 81 4.02 -16.00 10.72
N MET A 82 3.58 -15.25 11.73
CA MET A 82 4.41 -14.88 12.88
C MET A 82 4.64 -16.01 13.89
N GLU A 83 3.78 -17.03 13.90
CA GLU A 83 3.93 -18.20 14.78
C GLU A 83 5.20 -18.97 14.44
N GLY A 84 6.10 -19.12 15.42
CA GLY A 84 7.39 -19.80 15.26
C GLY A 84 8.42 -19.00 14.45
N TYR A 85 8.11 -17.76 14.04
CA TYR A 85 9.06 -16.96 13.24
C TYR A 85 10.33 -16.71 14.04
N ARG A 86 11.47 -17.17 13.51
CA ARG A 86 12.79 -17.11 14.17
C ARG A 86 12.82 -17.79 15.55
N GLY A 87 11.91 -18.74 15.81
CA GLY A 87 11.81 -19.46 17.08
C GLY A 87 10.97 -18.75 18.15
N TYR A 88 10.34 -17.62 17.83
CA TYR A 88 9.44 -16.92 18.75
C TYR A 88 8.00 -17.40 18.58
N SER A 89 7.32 -17.62 19.71
CA SER A 89 5.90 -18.02 19.74
C SER A 89 4.98 -16.82 19.49
N MET A 90 3.71 -17.08 19.13
CA MET A 90 2.69 -16.03 19.04
C MET A 90 2.54 -15.26 20.35
N ALA A 91 2.73 -15.95 21.49
CA ALA A 91 2.67 -15.31 22.80
C ALA A 91 3.76 -14.24 22.96
N ASP A 92 4.97 -14.46 22.44
CA ASP A 92 6.05 -13.49 22.48
C ASP A 92 5.70 -12.22 21.69
N TRP A 93 5.19 -12.38 20.47
CA TRP A 93 4.77 -11.26 19.61
C TRP A 93 3.60 -10.47 20.19
N VAL A 94 2.60 -11.17 20.73
CA VAL A 94 1.45 -10.54 21.39
C VAL A 94 1.89 -9.83 22.68
N CYS A 95 2.77 -10.43 23.47
CA CYS A 95 3.34 -9.82 24.66
C CYS A 95 4.09 -8.53 24.31
N LEU A 96 4.95 -8.58 23.28
CA LEU A 96 5.68 -7.42 22.79
C LEU A 96 4.75 -6.27 22.40
N ALA A 97 3.73 -6.55 21.58
CA ALA A 97 2.75 -5.53 21.17
C ALA A 97 1.99 -4.92 22.36
N TYR A 98 1.68 -5.73 23.39
CA TYR A 98 1.00 -5.25 24.58
C TYR A 98 1.87 -4.27 25.37
N PHE A 99 3.12 -4.65 25.67
CA PHE A 99 3.99 -3.82 26.50
C PHE A 99 4.56 -2.60 25.78
N THR A 100 4.68 -2.64 24.46
CA THR A 100 5.16 -1.51 23.68
C THR A 100 4.07 -0.47 23.43
N SER A 101 2.85 -0.87 23.09
CA SER A 101 1.82 0.08 22.62
C SER A 101 0.43 -0.13 23.21
N GLY A 102 0.20 -1.16 24.02
CA GLY A 102 -1.15 -1.55 24.44
C GLY A 102 -2.04 -1.95 23.26
N PHE A 103 -1.45 -2.56 22.22
CA PHE A 103 -2.13 -2.94 20.96
C PHE A 103 -2.62 -1.78 20.08
N ASN A 104 -2.18 -0.55 20.34
CA ASN A 104 -2.58 0.63 19.57
C ASN A 104 -1.70 0.79 18.31
N THR A 105 -2.29 0.68 17.12
CA THR A 105 -1.56 0.85 15.85
C THR A 105 -1.12 2.29 15.61
N ALA A 106 -1.74 3.28 16.26
CA ALA A 106 -1.39 4.69 16.11
C ALA A 106 -0.53 5.22 17.27
N ALA A 107 0.02 4.34 18.10
CA ALA A 107 0.90 4.76 19.20
C ALA A 107 2.17 5.41 18.65
N VAL A 108 2.47 6.60 19.17
CA VAL A 108 3.71 7.33 18.87
C VAL A 108 4.29 7.81 20.19
N ASP A 109 5.57 7.53 20.39
CA ASP A 109 6.34 8.01 21.53
C ASP A 109 7.60 8.77 21.03
N HIS A 110 8.04 9.74 21.82
CA HIS A 110 9.10 10.68 21.46
C HIS A 110 10.29 10.54 22.41
N GLU A 111 11.44 10.20 21.84
CA GLU A 111 12.69 10.05 22.57
C GLU A 111 13.41 11.40 22.74
N ALA A 112 14.25 11.51 23.76
CA ALA A 112 15.00 12.73 24.06
C ALA A 112 15.98 13.16 22.94
N ASP A 113 16.42 12.23 22.10
CA ASP A 113 17.29 12.50 20.95
C ASP A 113 16.52 12.97 19.70
N GLY A 114 15.19 13.12 19.80
CA GLY A 114 14.31 13.53 18.71
C GLY A 114 13.87 12.38 17.80
N SER A 115 14.31 11.14 18.06
CA SER A 115 13.73 9.97 17.40
C SER A 115 12.33 9.66 17.93
N THR A 116 11.59 8.85 17.18
CA THR A 116 10.20 8.48 17.51
C THR A 116 10.04 6.98 17.44
N ASN A 117 9.28 6.42 18.37
CA ASN A 117 8.84 5.03 18.36
C ASN A 117 7.44 4.97 17.75
N ASN A 118 7.24 4.13 16.72
CA ASN A 118 6.02 4.19 15.90
C ASN A 118 5.26 2.86 15.87
N GLY A 119 3.94 2.98 16.02
CA GLY A 119 2.97 1.92 15.76
C GLY A 119 2.91 0.85 16.84
N ILE A 120 2.27 -0.28 16.49
CA ILE A 120 1.93 -1.33 17.46
C ILE A 120 3.15 -2.00 18.10
N PHE A 121 4.30 -1.97 17.42
CA PHE A 121 5.58 -2.49 17.93
C PHE A 121 6.57 -1.37 18.26
N GLN A 122 6.17 -0.09 18.34
CA GLN A 122 7.05 1.01 18.74
C GLN A 122 8.40 1.03 17.99
N ILE A 123 8.37 0.84 16.67
CA ILE A 123 9.58 0.74 15.86
C ILE A 123 10.24 2.13 15.74
N ASN A 124 11.50 2.21 16.14
CA ASN A 124 12.21 3.48 16.30
C ASN A 124 12.75 4.05 14.96
N SER A 125 12.53 5.35 14.74
CA SER A 125 12.92 6.09 13.54
C SER A 125 14.43 6.35 13.39
N ARG A 126 15.21 6.21 14.46
CA ARG A 126 16.68 6.37 14.41
C ARG A 126 17.34 5.36 13.47
N LYS A 127 16.68 4.24 13.16
CA LYS A 127 17.29 3.12 12.41
C LYS A 127 16.38 2.42 11.40
N TRP A 128 15.08 2.37 11.66
CA TRP A 128 14.21 1.41 10.96
C TRP A 128 13.34 2.05 9.89
N CYS A 129 12.77 3.22 10.16
CA CYS A 129 11.89 3.94 9.25
C CYS A 129 12.36 5.39 9.06
N LYS A 130 11.93 6.03 7.97
CA LYS A 130 12.30 7.41 7.64
C LYS A 130 11.28 8.43 8.14
N ILE A 131 11.77 9.53 8.70
CA ILE A 131 11.03 10.79 8.92
C ILE A 131 11.48 11.80 7.84
N LEU A 132 10.68 12.84 7.57
CA LEU A 132 10.95 13.86 6.56
C LEU A 132 12.34 14.55 6.69
N SER A 133 12.96 14.53 7.87
CA SER A 133 14.31 15.08 8.16
C SER A 133 14.79 14.57 9.53
N PRO A 134 16.10 14.34 9.81
CA PRO A 134 17.28 14.30 8.93
C PRO A 134 17.52 12.90 8.29
N ASP A 135 18.61 12.74 7.51
CA ASP A 135 19.00 11.47 6.89
C ASP A 135 19.47 10.43 7.94
N VAL A 136 18.51 9.63 8.40
CA VAL A 136 18.71 8.47 9.27
C VAL A 136 18.70 7.17 8.46
N PRO A 137 19.35 6.10 8.93
CA PRO A 137 19.21 4.78 8.32
C PRO A 137 17.73 4.38 8.22
N ASN A 138 17.30 3.96 7.04
CA ASN A 138 15.93 3.48 6.79
C ASN A 138 15.97 2.00 6.39
N ARG A 139 16.22 1.12 7.36
CA ARG A 139 16.43 -0.32 7.08
C ARG A 139 15.17 -1.03 6.60
N CYS A 140 13.98 -0.56 6.96
CA CYS A 140 12.73 -1.10 6.46
C CYS A 140 12.31 -0.52 5.11
N GLN A 141 12.94 0.58 4.66
CA GLN A 141 12.67 1.27 3.40
C GLN A 141 11.23 1.81 3.30
N MET A 142 10.75 2.43 4.38
CA MET A 142 9.39 2.97 4.50
C MET A 142 9.38 4.25 5.33
N TYR A 143 8.28 5.00 5.30
CA TYR A 143 8.07 6.12 6.21
C TYR A 143 7.55 5.61 7.55
N CYS A 144 7.89 6.32 8.63
CA CYS A 144 7.38 5.95 9.96
C CYS A 144 5.85 6.09 10.05
N SER A 145 5.23 6.93 9.21
CA SER A 145 3.77 7.03 9.07
C SER A 145 3.12 5.75 8.56
N ASP A 146 3.84 4.95 7.76
CA ASP A 146 3.31 3.68 7.22
C ASP A 146 3.09 2.66 8.34
N LEU A 147 3.87 2.76 9.43
CA LEU A 147 3.77 1.91 10.61
C LEU A 147 2.55 2.25 11.49
N LEU A 148 1.92 3.41 11.27
CA LEU A 148 0.72 3.86 11.99
C LEU A 148 -0.58 3.34 11.36
N ASN A 149 -0.47 2.61 10.24
CA ASN A 149 -1.61 2.09 9.52
C ASN A 149 -2.35 1.02 10.36
N PRO A 150 -3.69 1.04 10.41
CA PRO A 150 -4.46 -0.04 11.05
C PRO A 150 -4.26 -1.40 10.38
N ASN A 151 -3.81 -1.45 9.12
CA ASN A 151 -3.35 -2.67 8.46
C ASN A 151 -1.89 -2.96 8.84
N LEU A 152 -1.67 -4.09 9.50
CA LEU A 152 -0.37 -4.45 10.07
C LEU A 152 0.69 -4.92 9.06
N LYS A 153 0.39 -4.97 7.75
CA LYS A 153 1.30 -5.54 6.74
C LYS A 153 2.71 -4.95 6.79
N ASP A 154 2.83 -3.63 6.69
CA ASP A 154 4.14 -2.97 6.64
C ASP A 154 4.87 -3.07 8.00
N THR A 155 4.11 -2.94 9.08
CA THR A 155 4.60 -3.12 10.46
C THR A 155 5.15 -4.51 10.72
N VAL A 156 4.46 -5.56 10.27
CA VAL A 156 4.91 -6.96 10.41
C VAL A 156 6.15 -7.21 9.56
N ILE A 157 6.18 -6.75 8.31
CA ILE A 157 7.36 -6.88 7.44
C ILE A 157 8.59 -6.24 8.11
N CYS A 158 8.43 -5.05 8.69
CA CYS A 158 9.53 -4.37 9.37
C CYS A 158 9.94 -5.12 10.66
N ALA A 159 9.00 -5.55 11.49
CA ALA A 159 9.28 -6.33 12.70
C ALA A 159 10.01 -7.65 12.39
N MET A 160 9.63 -8.35 11.31
CA MET A 160 10.34 -9.54 10.85
C MET A 160 11.80 -9.25 10.47
N LYS A 161 12.08 -8.12 9.80
CA LYS A 161 13.46 -7.68 9.50
C LYS A 161 14.26 -7.38 10.76
N ILE A 162 13.62 -6.83 11.80
CA ILE A 162 14.27 -6.58 13.10
C ILE A 162 14.60 -7.91 13.79
N ALA A 163 13.66 -8.85 13.83
CA ALA A 163 13.87 -10.17 14.45
C ALA A 163 14.89 -11.06 13.71
N GLN A 164 15.26 -10.72 12.48
CA GLN A 164 16.39 -11.35 11.77
C GLN A 164 17.76 -10.88 12.30
N GLN A 165 17.84 -9.73 12.96
CA GLN A 165 19.10 -9.26 13.55
C GLN A 165 19.57 -10.21 14.65
N PRO A 166 20.88 -10.21 14.98
CA PRO A 166 21.44 -11.07 16.03
C PRO A 166 20.71 -10.98 17.38
N GLN A 167 20.16 -9.81 17.72
CA GLN A 167 19.50 -9.59 19.00
C GLN A 167 18.03 -10.06 19.01
N GLY A 168 17.45 -10.38 17.84
CA GLY A 168 16.07 -10.82 17.72
C GLY A 168 15.08 -9.86 18.40
N LEU A 169 14.16 -10.40 19.21
CA LEU A 169 13.20 -9.62 19.98
C LEU A 169 13.82 -8.81 21.13
N ALA A 170 15.06 -9.08 21.55
CA ALA A 170 15.76 -8.26 22.55
C ALA A 170 16.22 -6.89 21.98
N SER A 171 15.85 -6.58 20.74
CA SER A 171 16.01 -5.25 20.16
C SER A 171 14.98 -4.23 20.66
N TRP A 172 13.93 -4.71 21.33
CA TRP A 172 12.91 -3.93 22.02
C TRP A 172 13.20 -3.93 23.53
#